data_AF-A0A382USK4-F1
#
_entry.id   AF-A0A382USK4-F1
#
_cell.length_a   1.000
_cell.length_b   1.000
_cell.length_c   1.000
_cell.angle_alpha   90.00
_cell.angle_beta   90.00
_cell.angle_gamma   90.00
#
_symmetry.space_group_name_H-M   'P 1'
#
loop_
_entity.id
_entity.type
_entity.pdbx_description
1 polymer ?
#
loop_
_entity_poly.entity_id
_entity_poly.type
_entity_poly.pdbx_seq_one_letter_code
_entity_poly.pdbx_strand_id
1 'polypeptide(L)'
;MLKDIKYRWALILLLLISSAYLIWPTYKVYTLSDDEEAGLSIEALKELREGGINLGLDLQGGMYVLLEADIPILVEKLADKSTE
;
A
#
# COMPACT_ATOMS: atom_id res chain seq x y z
N MET A 1 -31.10 13.62 -22.73
CA MET A 1 -31.51 13.24 -21.36
C MET A 1 -31.96 11.78 -21.40
N LEU A 2 -31.21 10.87 -20.77
CA LEU A 2 -31.48 9.43 -20.75
C LEU A 2 -32.87 9.16 -20.15
N LYS A 3 -33.87 9.04 -21.04
CA LYS A 3 -35.30 8.96 -20.70
C LYS A 3 -35.71 7.54 -20.28
N ASP A 4 -35.05 6.51 -20.80
CA ASP A 4 -35.42 5.12 -20.50
C ASP A 4 -34.63 4.53 -19.32
N ILE A 5 -35.39 3.89 -18.42
CA ILE A 5 -34.89 3.18 -17.24
C ILE A 5 -33.86 2.11 -17.61
N LYS A 6 -33.99 1.50 -18.80
CA LYS A 6 -33.05 0.47 -19.31
C LYS A 6 -31.63 1.01 -19.48
N TYR A 7 -31.46 2.22 -20.01
CA TYR A 7 -30.13 2.82 -20.18
C TYR A 7 -29.51 3.23 -18.84
N ARG A 8 -30.33 3.67 -17.89
CA ARG A 8 -29.86 3.96 -16.52
C ARG A 8 -29.33 2.70 -15.85
N TRP A 9 -30.08 1.60 -15.92
CA TRP A 9 -29.63 0.31 -15.42
C TRP A 9 -28.40 -0.21 -16.15
N ALA A 10 -28.35 -0.11 -17.49
CA ALA A 10 -27.19 -0.52 -18.26
C ALA A 10 -25.91 0.23 -17.83
N LEU A 11 -26.00 1.53 -17.58
CA LEU A 11 -24.89 2.33 -17.06
C LEU A 11 -24.45 1.90 -15.65
N ILE A 12 -25.41 1.66 -14.75
CA ILE A 12 -25.11 1.20 -13.38
C ILE A 12 -24.43 -0.18 -13.42
N LEU A 13 -24.93 -1.09 -14.25
CA LEU A 13 -24.43 -2.46 -14.36
C LEU A 13 -23.03 -2.47 -14.98
N LEU A 14 -22.79 -1.65 -16.01
CA LEU A 14 -21.47 -1.44 -16.58
C LEU A 14 -20.48 -0.88 -15.54
N LEU A 15 -20.91 0.12 -14.77
CA LEU A 15 -20.07 0.71 -13.72
C LEU A 15 -19.76 -0.29 -12.59
N LEU A 16 -20.72 -1.13 -12.21
CA LEU A 16 -20.51 -2.22 -11.24
C LEU A 16 -19.51 -3.26 -11.76
N ILE A 17 -19.63 -3.70 -13.01
CA ILE A 17 -18.70 -4.65 -13.61
C ILE A 17 -17.30 -4.05 -13.68
N SER A 18 -17.18 -2.79 -14.10
CA SER A 18 -15.89 -2.09 -14.10
C SER A 18 -15.29 -2.01 -12.69
N SER A 19 -16.10 -1.67 -11.68
CA SER A 19 -15.64 -1.62 -10.29
C SER A 19 -15.14 -2.99 -9.81
N ALA A 20 -15.86 -4.07 -10.11
CA ALA A 20 -15.44 -5.42 -9.74
C ALA A 20 -14.13 -5.82 -10.44
N TYR A 21 -13.98 -5.45 -11.71
CA TYR A 21 -12.75 -5.71 -12.48
C TYR A 21 -11.52 -4.99 -11.90
N LEU A 22 -11.68 -3.74 -11.48
CA LEU A 22 -10.62 -2.96 -10.83
C LEU A 22 -10.18 -3.53 -9.49
N ILE A 23 -11.10 -4.13 -8.72
CA ILE A 23 -10.82 -4.69 -7.39
C ILE A 23 -10.24 -6.12 -7.47
N TRP A 24 -10.49 -6.84 -8.55
CA TRP A 24 -10.02 -8.22 -8.75
C TRP A 24 -8.54 -8.49 -8.44
N PRO A 25 -7.55 -7.72 -8.95
CA PRO A 25 -6.14 -7.97 -8.64
C PRO A 25 -5.84 -7.81 -7.14
N THR A 26 -6.52 -6.88 -6.47
CA THR A 26 -6.38 -6.66 -5.03
C THR A 26 -6.84 -7.89 -4.24
N TYR A 27 -7.98 -8.48 -4.62
CA TYR A 27 -8.44 -9.72 -3.98
C TYR A 27 -7.41 -10.84 -4.14
N LYS A 28 -6.88 -11.04 -5.36
CA LYS A 28 -5.91 -12.09 -5.63
C LYS A 28 -4.64 -11.98 -4.78
N VAL A 29 -4.11 -10.75 -4.63
CA VAL A 29 -2.89 -10.50 -3.84
C VAL A 29 -3.11 -10.80 -2.35
N TYR A 30 -4.25 -10.44 -1.78
CA TYR A 30 -4.52 -10.60 -0.35
C TYR A 30 -5.11 -11.96 0.04
N THR A 31 -5.49 -12.79 -0.93
CA THR A 31 -5.90 -14.19 -0.68
C THR A 31 -4.80 -15.20 -0.99
N LEU A 32 -3.61 -14.76 -1.44
CA LEU A 32 -2.46 -15.65 -1.57
C LEU A 32 -2.13 -16.23 -0.19
N SER A 33 -1.94 -17.55 -0.12
CA SER A 33 -1.56 -18.22 1.11
C SER A 33 -0.04 -18.16 1.31
N ASP A 34 0.43 -18.17 2.56
CA ASP A 34 1.85 -17.99 2.92
C ASP A 34 2.78 -18.99 2.21
N ASP A 35 2.27 -20.17 1.86
CA ASP A 35 2.95 -21.24 1.13
C ASP A 35 3.14 -20.92 -0.37
N GLU A 36 2.21 -20.20 -0.98
CA GLU A 36 2.34 -19.70 -2.35
C GLU A 36 3.25 -18.47 -2.43
N GLU A 37 3.23 -17.60 -1.42
CA GLU A 37 4.12 -16.44 -1.31
C GLU A 37 5.59 -16.88 -1.17
N ALA A 38 5.87 -17.93 -0.37
CA ALA A 38 7.22 -18.47 -0.19
C ALA A 38 7.82 -19.12 -1.45
N GLY A 39 6.98 -19.54 -2.39
CA GLY A 39 7.40 -20.12 -3.68
C GLY A 39 7.64 -19.09 -4.79
N LEU A 40 7.26 -17.83 -4.58
CA LEU A 40 7.38 -16.77 -5.58
C LEU A 40 8.69 -15.99 -5.42
N SER A 41 9.28 -15.58 -6.55
CA SER A 41 10.42 -14.66 -6.52
C SER A 41 9.99 -13.29 -6.03
N ILE A 42 10.92 -12.56 -5.41
CA ILE A 42 10.67 -11.20 -4.88
C ILE A 42 10.12 -10.26 -5.98
N GLU A 43 10.57 -10.44 -7.22
CA GLU A 43 10.11 -9.66 -8.39
C GLU A 43 8.66 -9.98 -8.76
N ALA A 44 8.27 -11.26 -8.75
CA ALA A 44 6.89 -11.67 -9.03
C ALA A 44 5.93 -11.17 -7.93
N LEU A 45 6.35 -11.20 -6.67
CA LEU A 45 5.57 -10.65 -5.56
C LEU A 45 5.39 -9.13 -5.68
N LYS A 46 6.43 -8.42 -6.12
CA LYS A 46 6.37 -6.98 -6.33
C LYS A 46 5.41 -6.61 -7.46
N GLU A 47 5.47 -7.31 -8.59
CA GLU A 47 4.56 -7.10 -9.72
C GLU A 47 3.09 -7.39 -9.34
N LEU A 48 2.86 -8.45 -8.56
CA LEU A 48 1.53 -8.73 -8.02
C LEU A 48 1.04 -7.63 -7.07
N ARG A 49 1.89 -7.18 -6.12
CA ARG A 49 1.55 -6.09 -5.18
C ARG A 49 1.31 -4.76 -5.89
N GLU A 50 2.06 -4.44 -6.94
CA GLU A 50 1.87 -3.21 -7.74
C GLU A 50 0.52 -3.17 -8.45
N GLY A 51 -0.05 -4.32 -8.81
CA GLY A 51 -1.39 -4.42 -9.39
C GLY A 51 -2.54 -4.30 -8.39
N GLY A 52 -2.25 -4.35 -7.08
CA GLY A 52 -3.25 -4.29 -6.01
C GLY A 52 -3.26 -2.96 -5.25
N ILE A 53 -4.26 -2.78 -4.38
CA ILE A 53 -4.27 -1.66 -3.43
C ILE A 53 -3.13 -1.86 -2.42
N ASN A 54 -2.19 -0.92 -2.36
CA ASN A 54 -1.14 -0.91 -1.33
C ASN A 54 -1.73 -0.60 0.05
N LEU A 55 -1.54 -1.51 1.00
CA LEU A 55 -1.95 -1.31 2.38
C LEU A 55 -0.93 -0.41 3.11
N GLY A 56 -1.43 0.50 3.95
CA GLY A 56 -0.59 1.30 4.83
C GLY A 56 -0.04 0.49 6.01
N LEU A 57 0.88 1.10 6.76
CA LEU A 57 1.51 0.50 7.95
C LEU A 57 0.49 0.01 8.99
N ASP A 58 -0.62 0.74 9.15
CA ASP A 58 -1.70 0.37 10.08
C ASP A 58 -2.36 -0.97 9.71
N LEU A 59 -2.44 -1.27 8.41
CA LEU A 59 -3.11 -2.46 7.89
C LEU A 59 -2.14 -3.62 7.60
N GLN A 60 -0.89 -3.33 7.22
CA GLN A 60 0.15 -4.35 7.04
C GLN A 60 0.81 -4.75 8.35
N GLY A 61 0.73 -3.88 9.37
CA GLY A 61 1.55 -3.98 10.56
C GLY A 61 3.01 -3.59 10.27
N GLY A 62 3.70 -3.12 11.30
CA GLY A 62 5.11 -2.74 11.23
C GLY A 62 5.43 -1.62 12.21
N MET A 63 6.67 -1.10 12.14
CA MET A 63 7.16 -0.08 13.05
C MET A 63 7.61 1.16 12.28
N TYR A 64 6.99 2.31 12.56
CA TYR A 64 7.48 3.61 12.10
C TYR A 64 8.41 4.18 13.17
N VAL A 65 9.71 4.28 12.86
CA VAL A 65 10.72 4.85 13.75
C VAL A 65 11.11 6.23 13.25
N LEU A 66 10.88 7.25 14.07
CA LEU A 66 11.39 8.60 13.85
C LEU A 66 12.66 8.79 14.67
N LEU A 67 13.78 9.04 13.99
CA LEU A 67 15.04 9.39 14.64
C LEU A 67 15.19 10.90 14.59
N GLU A 68 15.14 11.54 15.76
CA GLU A 68 15.41 12.97 15.91
C GLU A 68 16.73 13.15 16.66
N ALA A 69 17.57 14.05 16.15
CA ALA A 69 18.81 14.39 16.82
C ALA A 69 18.51 15.43 17.91
N ASP A 70 18.93 15.15 19.14
CA ASP A 70 18.91 16.12 20.23
C ASP A 70 19.99 17.18 19.99
N ILE A 71 19.58 18.30 19.38
CA ILE A 71 20.49 19.40 19.01
C ILE A 71 21.21 20.00 20.23
N PRO A 72 20.55 20.27 21.38
CA PRO A 72 21.24 20.69 22.60
C PRO A 72 22.38 19.74 23.01
N ILE A 73 22.12 18.44 23.12
CA ILE A 73 23.13 17.45 23.49
C ILE A 73 24.23 17.33 22.41
N LEU A 74 23.87 17.50 21.14
CA LEU A 74 24.82 17.49 20.04
C LEU A 74 25.80 18.66 20.15
N VAL A 75 25.30 19.86 20.45
CA VAL A 75 26.11 21.07 20.64
C VAL A 75 27.02 20.94 21.85
N GLU A 76 26.50 20.42 22.98
CA GLU A 76 27.28 20.16 24.19
C GLU A 76 28.44 19.19 23.91
N LYS A 77 28.17 18.05 23.27
CA LYS A 77 29.20 17.06 22.91
C LYS A 77 30.21 17.57 21.88
N LEU A 78 29.81 18.45 20.97
CA LEU A 78 30.72 19.08 20.01
C LEU A 78 31.63 20.10 20.69
N ALA A 79 31.13 20.83 21.68
CA ALA A 79 31.93 21.79 22.46
C ALA A 79 33.00 21.07 23.30
N ASP A 80 32.62 20.02 24.02
CA ASP A 80 33.55 19.23 24.84
C ASP A 80 34.67 18.59 23.99
N LYS A 81 34.33 18.05 22.82
CA LYS A 81 35.30 17.43 21.90
C LYS A 81 36.32 18.42 21.31
N SER A 82 36.01 19.72 21.26
CA SER A 82 36.93 20.73 20.72
C SER A 82 38.00 21.19 21.72
N THR A 83 37.89 20.74 22.97
CA THR A 83 38.76 21.17 24.08
C THR A 83 39.84 20.13 24.43
N GLU A 84 39.80 18.94 23.82
CA GLU A 84 40.89 17.95 23.74
C GLU A 84 41.68 18.08 22.43
#